data_AF-A0A7X9PZY0-F1
#
_entry.id   AF-A0A7X9PZY0-F1
#
_cell.length_a   1.000
_cell.length_b   1.000
_cell.length_c   1.000
_cell.angle_alpha   90.00
_cell.angle_beta   90.00
_cell.angle_gamma   90.00
#
_symmetry.space_group_name_H-M   'P 1'
#
loop_
_entity.id
_entity.type
_entity.pdbx_description
1 polymer ?
#
loop_
_entity_poly.entity_id
_entity_poly.type
_entity_poly.pdbx_seq_one_letter_code
_entity_poly.pdbx_strand_id
1 'polypeptide(L)'
;FEGATEQEILDLVEKSRQEGFKDMTPDGRVLLYDGRTGEPMRRPVTVGTMYMMKLIHLVDDKIHARSIGPYSLITQQPLGGKAQFGGQRFGEMEVWALEGYGAAHVLQEILTVKSDDIRGRLKTYERIVKGLNLTEHGVPESFRVFVKELQGLGLDVEIAYEDGSMGELLMDEDEEPALLPRVRTHEKREGPAGRPEGALDDLFHDEVPVEEDRGQLISVLGGESDDDPEEGAEE
;
A
#
# COMPACT_ATOMS: atom_id res chain seq x y z
N PHE A 1 37.89 17.29 37.66
CA PHE A 1 37.03 16.11 37.81
C PHE A 1 37.66 15.24 38.88
N GLU A 2 37.07 15.22 40.07
CA GLU A 2 37.46 14.33 41.16
C GLU A 2 36.62 13.07 41.05
N GLY A 3 37.26 11.92 40.86
CA GLY A 3 36.63 10.61 40.78
C GLY A 3 37.58 9.57 41.38
N ALA A 4 37.07 8.38 41.68
CA ALA A 4 37.88 7.30 42.23
C ALA A 4 39.03 6.96 41.28
N THR A 5 40.24 6.89 41.83
CA THR A 5 41.43 6.45 41.10
C THR A 5 41.44 4.93 40.96
N GLU A 6 42.19 4.41 39.98
CA GLU A 6 42.29 2.96 39.75
C GLU A 6 42.79 2.21 40.98
N GLN A 7 43.77 2.77 41.70
CA GLN A 7 44.33 2.16 42.91
C GLN A 7 43.29 2.05 44.03
N GLU A 8 42.49 3.10 44.24
CA GLU A 8 41.40 3.08 45.22
C GLU A 8 40.35 2.02 44.88
N ILE A 9 40.03 1.83 43.59
CA ILE A 9 39.10 0.80 43.15
C ILE A 9 39.67 -0.60 43.43
N LEU A 10 40.94 -0.85 43.09
CA LEU A 10 41.59 -2.14 43.33
C LEU A 10 41.68 -2.47 44.82
N ASP A 11 41.98 -1.49 45.68
CA ASP A 11 42.02 -1.67 47.13
C ASP A 11 40.63 -2.03 47.69
N LEU A 12 39.56 -1.46 47.15
CA LEU A 12 38.18 -1.78 47.53
C LEU A 12 37.76 -3.18 47.05
N VAL A 13 38.21 -3.60 45.86
CA VAL A 13 37.98 -4.97 45.35
C VAL A 13 38.66 -5.99 46.26
N GLU A 14 39.90 -5.73 46.69
CA GLU A 14 40.64 -6.64 47.59
C GLU A 14 40.01 -6.72 48.99
N LYS A 15 39.53 -5.60 49.55
CA LYS A 15 38.74 -5.62 50.80
C LYS A 15 37.46 -6.45 50.66
N SER A 16 36.74 -6.28 49.55
CA SER A 16 35.51 -7.05 49.27
C SER A 16 35.78 -8.56 49.15
N ARG A 17 36.94 -8.94 48.62
CA ARG A 17 37.40 -10.34 48.54
C ARG A 17 37.62 -10.95 49.92
N GLN A 18 38.14 -10.17 50.87
CA GLN A 18 38.43 -10.63 52.24
C GLN A 18 37.17 -10.76 53.11
N GLU A 19 36.18 -9.89 52.91
CA GLU A 19 34.99 -9.80 53.77
C GLU A 19 33.86 -10.76 53.37
N GLY A 20 33.71 -11.09 52.08
CA GLY A 20 32.56 -11.90 51.63
C GLY A 20 32.73 -12.69 50.33
N PHE A 21 33.61 -12.25 49.42
CA PHE A 21 33.74 -12.86 48.09
C PHE A 21 35.09 -13.59 47.92
N LYS A 22 35.32 -14.64 48.71
CA LYS A 22 36.61 -15.36 48.74
C LYS A 22 36.99 -16.02 47.41
N ASP A 23 35.99 -16.40 46.61
CA ASP A 23 36.16 -17.05 45.30
C ASP A 23 36.32 -16.03 44.15
N MET A 24 36.37 -14.73 44.48
CA MET A 24 36.62 -13.66 43.51
C MET A 24 38.11 -13.57 43.20
N THR A 25 38.45 -13.50 41.91
CA THR A 25 39.80 -13.31 41.45
C THR A 25 40.26 -11.84 41.66
N PRO A 26 41.58 -11.56 41.69
CA PRO A 26 42.10 -10.21 41.89
C PRO A 26 41.63 -9.19 40.83
N ASP A 27 41.23 -9.65 39.65
CA ASP A 27 40.66 -8.86 38.55
C ASP A 27 39.13 -8.66 38.66
N GLY A 28 38.51 -9.00 39.81
CA GLY A 28 37.10 -8.76 40.07
C GLY A 28 36.15 -9.73 39.35
N ARG A 29 36.61 -10.93 39.01
CA ARG A 29 35.79 -11.97 38.35
C ARG A 29 35.43 -13.07 39.35
N VAL A 30 34.29 -13.73 39.12
CA VAL A 30 33.79 -14.81 39.97
C VAL A 30 33.43 -16.00 39.10
N LEU A 31 33.59 -17.23 39.64
CA LEU A 31 33.11 -18.43 38.98
C LEU A 31 31.57 -18.50 39.08
N LEU A 32 30.90 -18.34 37.94
CA LEU A 32 29.45 -18.53 37.84
C LEU A 32 29.10 -19.98 37.52
N TYR A 33 27.92 -20.41 37.93
CA TYR A 33 27.33 -21.71 37.59
C TYR A 33 26.16 -21.50 36.65
N ASP A 34 26.01 -22.38 35.65
CA ASP A 34 24.87 -22.33 34.74
C ASP A 34 23.60 -22.75 35.47
N GLY A 35 22.62 -21.83 35.56
CA GLY A 35 21.35 -22.07 36.23
C GLY A 35 20.46 -23.12 35.56
N ARG A 36 20.77 -23.57 34.33
CA ARG A 36 20.04 -24.65 33.64
C ARG A 36 20.62 -26.04 33.90
N THR A 37 21.95 -26.16 33.99
CA THR A 37 22.66 -27.45 34.07
C THR A 37 23.29 -27.72 35.43
N GLY A 38 23.62 -26.67 36.19
CA GLY A 38 24.34 -26.74 37.45
C GLY A 38 25.86 -26.85 37.30
N GLU A 39 26.40 -26.88 36.08
CA GLU A 39 27.84 -26.95 35.84
C GLU A 39 28.52 -25.58 35.97
N PRO A 40 29.79 -25.53 36.42
CA PRO A 40 30.55 -24.29 36.47
C PRO A 40 30.87 -23.76 35.06
N MET A 41 30.80 -22.44 34.89
CA MET A 41 31.24 -21.80 33.66
C MET A 41 32.72 -22.06 33.39
N ARG A 42 33.08 -22.24 32.11
CA ARG A 42 34.46 -22.56 31.70
C ARG A 42 35.51 -21.53 32.13
N ARG A 43 35.11 -20.27 32.34
CA ARG A 43 36.00 -19.17 32.79
C ARG A 43 35.27 -18.29 33.81
N PRO A 44 36.01 -17.65 34.74
CA PRO A 44 35.45 -16.63 35.62
C PRO A 44 34.88 -15.45 34.83
N VAL A 45 33.76 -14.91 35.30
CA VAL A 45 33.02 -13.81 34.67
C VAL A 45 33.04 -12.59 35.58
N THR A 46 33.19 -11.39 35.01
CA THR A 46 33.07 -10.14 35.77
C THR A 46 31.62 -9.94 36.18
N VAL A 47 31.38 -9.86 37.49
CA VAL A 47 30.05 -9.61 38.06
C VAL A 47 30.15 -8.34 38.88
N GLY A 48 29.19 -7.45 38.72
CA GLY A 48 29.18 -6.19 39.44
C GLY A 48 27.82 -5.53 39.40
N THR A 49 27.72 -4.43 40.13
CA THR A 49 26.51 -3.61 40.19
C THR A 49 26.65 -2.46 39.20
N MET A 50 25.81 -2.45 38.18
CA MET A 50 25.73 -1.35 37.22
C MET A 50 24.42 -0.59 37.41
N TYR A 51 24.49 0.74 37.39
CA TYR A 51 23.28 1.57 37.37
C TYR A 51 22.67 1.56 35.96
N MET A 52 21.56 0.84 35.81
CA MET A 52 20.85 0.71 34.54
C MET A 52 19.73 1.74 34.45
N MET A 53 19.66 2.47 33.33
CA MET A 53 18.58 3.42 33.05
C MET A 53 17.60 2.83 32.03
N LYS A 54 16.31 2.82 32.38
CA LYS A 54 15.24 2.47 31.44
C LYS A 54 14.84 3.72 30.66
N LEU A 55 15.05 3.70 29.35
CA LEU A 55 14.62 4.79 28.46
C LEU A 55 13.11 4.73 28.21
N ILE A 56 12.53 5.86 27.84
CA ILE A 56 11.09 6.01 27.57
C ILE A 56 10.62 5.29 26.30
N HIS A 57 11.53 4.72 25.50
CA HIS A 57 11.20 4.06 24.23
C HIS A 57 10.69 2.65 24.44
N LEU A 58 9.42 2.53 24.84
CA LEU A 58 8.76 1.25 25.06
C LEU A 58 8.14 0.72 23.77
N VAL A 59 8.06 -0.62 23.65
CA VAL A 59 7.44 -1.28 22.50
C VAL A 59 5.93 -1.00 22.46
N ASP A 60 5.30 -0.88 23.63
CA ASP A 60 3.87 -0.56 23.78
C ASP A 60 3.50 0.73 23.02
N ASP A 61 4.40 1.72 23.02
CA ASP A 61 4.20 2.98 22.32
C ASP A 61 4.53 2.90 20.83
N LYS A 62 5.26 1.88 20.38
CA LYS A 62 5.75 1.73 18.99
C LYS A 62 4.93 0.76 18.15
N ILE A 63 4.26 -0.21 18.76
CA ILE A 63 3.43 -1.15 18.00
C ILE A 63 2.23 -0.42 17.39
N HIS A 64 2.01 -0.65 16.09
CA HIS A 64 0.89 -0.08 15.32
C HIS A 64 0.59 -0.99 14.14
N ALA A 65 -0.69 -1.19 13.86
CA ALA A 65 -1.16 -1.97 12.72
C ALA A 65 -2.43 -1.35 12.16
N ARG A 66 -2.63 -1.51 10.85
CA ARG A 66 -3.80 -1.03 10.13
C ARG A 66 -4.24 -2.06 9.11
N SER A 67 -5.55 -2.31 9.07
CA SER A 67 -6.22 -3.02 7.97
C SER A 67 -6.97 -2.03 7.08
N ILE A 68 -8.02 -1.40 7.61
CA ILE A 68 -8.82 -0.35 6.97
C ILE A 68 -8.90 0.83 7.94
N GLY A 69 -9.09 2.05 7.43
CA GLY A 69 -9.16 3.24 8.27
C GLY A 69 -9.53 4.48 7.47
N PRO A 70 -9.35 5.68 8.03
CA PRO A 70 -9.66 6.93 7.34
C PRO A 70 -8.71 7.19 6.17
N TYR A 71 -9.25 7.89 5.16
CA TYR A 71 -8.56 8.28 3.94
C TYR A 71 -8.62 9.80 3.76
N SER A 72 -7.65 10.35 3.03
CA SER A 72 -7.64 11.74 2.61
C SER A 72 -8.82 12.03 1.67
N LEU A 73 -9.47 13.19 1.84
CA LEU A 73 -10.59 13.58 0.97
C LEU A 73 -10.14 13.81 -0.48
N ILE A 74 -8.95 14.37 -0.68
CA ILE A 74 -8.47 14.80 -1.99
C ILE A 74 -7.85 13.61 -2.74
N THR A 75 -6.81 13.00 -2.15
CA THR A 75 -6.02 11.97 -2.83
C THR A 75 -6.55 10.56 -2.61
N GLN A 76 -7.55 10.38 -1.73
CA GLN A 76 -8.10 9.07 -1.36
C GLN A 76 -7.06 8.08 -0.79
N GLN A 77 -5.88 8.55 -0.42
CA GLN A 77 -4.82 7.76 0.20
C GLN A 77 -5.03 7.62 1.72
N PRO A 78 -4.53 6.53 2.34
CA PRO A 78 -4.50 6.36 3.79
C PRO A 78 -3.88 7.57 4.51
N LEU A 79 -4.53 8.06 5.58
CA LEU A 79 -3.93 9.09 6.44
C LEU A 79 -2.64 8.59 7.10
N GLY A 80 -1.75 9.50 7.49
CA GLY A 80 -0.48 9.18 8.15
C GLY A 80 -0.57 9.23 9.68
N GLY A 81 0.29 8.48 10.36
CA GLY A 81 0.53 8.59 11.80
C GLY A 81 -0.31 7.66 12.69
N LYS A 82 0.32 7.16 13.77
CA LYS A 82 -0.30 6.21 14.72
C LYS A 82 -1.58 6.76 15.36
N ALA A 83 -1.61 8.05 15.71
CA ALA A 83 -2.75 8.67 16.40
C ALA A 83 -4.02 8.73 15.54
N GLN A 84 -3.90 8.71 14.22
CA GLN A 84 -5.04 8.79 13.29
C GLN A 84 -5.42 7.42 12.71
N PHE A 85 -4.94 6.33 13.31
CA PHE A 85 -5.01 4.99 12.72
C PHE A 85 -4.48 4.98 11.27
N GLY A 86 -3.39 5.72 11.07
CA GLY A 86 -2.79 5.96 9.76
C GLY A 86 -2.12 4.72 9.18
N GLY A 87 -1.96 4.71 7.85
CA GLY A 87 -1.23 3.68 7.13
C GLY A 87 0.28 3.90 7.21
N GLN A 88 1.02 2.86 6.88
CA GLN A 88 2.46 2.98 6.68
C GLN A 88 2.72 3.59 5.31
N ARG A 89 3.64 4.56 5.25
CA ARG A 89 4.10 5.09 3.97
C ARG A 89 4.97 4.05 3.29
N PHE A 90 4.55 3.60 2.12
CA PHE A 90 5.39 2.92 1.16
C PHE A 90 5.96 3.99 0.22
N GLY A 91 7.25 4.29 0.38
CA GLY A 91 7.90 5.41 -0.29
C GLY A 91 8.61 5.02 -1.58
N GLU A 92 9.24 6.01 -2.18
CA GLU A 92 10.02 5.88 -3.42
C GLU A 92 11.15 4.85 -3.29
N MET A 93 11.86 4.85 -2.15
CA MET A 93 12.95 3.89 -1.91
C MET A 93 12.45 2.44 -1.85
N GLU A 94 11.26 2.22 -1.30
CA GLU A 94 10.65 0.89 -1.25
C GLU A 94 10.10 0.45 -2.61
N VAL A 95 9.60 1.39 -3.44
CA VAL A 95 9.24 1.12 -4.83
C VAL A 95 10.45 0.63 -5.62
N TRP A 96 11.59 1.31 -5.52
CA TRP A 96 12.82 0.88 -6.17
C TRP A 96 13.27 -0.52 -5.75
N ALA A 97 13.07 -0.86 -4.47
CA ALA A 97 13.37 -2.19 -3.99
C ALA A 97 12.51 -3.25 -4.70
N LEU A 98 11.19 -3.04 -4.81
CA LEU A 98 10.30 -3.98 -5.50
C LEU A 98 10.56 -4.06 -7.01
N GLU A 99 10.87 -2.94 -7.65
CA GLU A 99 11.27 -2.90 -9.06
C GLU A 99 12.56 -3.70 -9.30
N GLY A 100 13.56 -3.52 -8.44
CA GLY A 100 14.81 -4.28 -8.49
C GLY A 100 14.62 -5.79 -8.30
N TYR A 101 13.63 -6.20 -7.50
CA TYR A 101 13.24 -7.61 -7.36
C TYR A 101 12.39 -8.12 -8.54
N GLY A 102 11.86 -7.25 -9.40
CA GLY A 102 10.94 -7.63 -10.47
C GLY A 102 9.54 -8.01 -9.98
N ALA A 103 9.13 -7.55 -8.80
CA ALA A 103 7.86 -7.90 -8.15
C ALA A 103 6.68 -7.04 -8.65
N ALA A 104 6.42 -7.06 -9.97
CA ALA A 104 5.45 -6.18 -10.63
C ALA A 104 4.03 -6.27 -10.06
N HIS A 105 3.52 -7.48 -9.81
CA HIS A 105 2.17 -7.66 -9.25
C HIS A 105 2.04 -7.12 -7.82
N VAL A 106 3.07 -7.28 -7.00
CA VAL A 106 3.07 -6.76 -5.62
C VAL A 106 3.12 -5.24 -5.63
N LEU A 107 3.93 -4.65 -6.52
CA LEU A 107 4.01 -3.21 -6.69
C LEU A 107 2.67 -2.64 -7.15
N GLN A 108 2.04 -3.26 -8.16
CA GLN A 108 0.73 -2.85 -8.65
C GLN A 108 -0.33 -2.91 -7.54
N GLU A 109 -0.38 -4.00 -6.78
CA GLU A 109 -1.33 -4.19 -5.67
C GLU A 109 -1.16 -3.12 -4.57
N ILE A 110 0.10 -2.79 -4.23
CA ILE A 110 0.42 -1.76 -3.22
C ILE A 110 -0.02 -0.37 -3.69
N LEU A 111 0.23 -0.03 -4.95
CA LEU A 111 -0.05 1.31 -5.49
C LEU A 111 -1.53 1.55 -5.85
N THR A 112 -2.36 0.51 -5.95
CA THR A 112 -3.76 0.61 -6.36
C THR A 112 -4.73 0.21 -5.24
N VAL A 113 -5.10 -1.08 -5.18
CA VAL A 113 -6.15 -1.62 -4.29
C VAL A 113 -5.84 -1.47 -2.80
N LYS A 114 -4.55 -1.36 -2.42
CA LYS A 114 -4.11 -1.08 -1.04
C LYS A 114 -3.93 0.40 -0.72
N SER A 115 -4.08 1.29 -1.70
CA SER A 115 -3.85 2.73 -1.57
C SER A 115 -5.13 3.52 -1.87
N ASP A 116 -5.31 3.99 -3.10
CA ASP A 116 -6.25 5.04 -3.51
C ASP A 116 -7.23 4.62 -4.61
N ASP A 117 -7.25 3.35 -5.01
CA ASP A 117 -8.30 2.81 -5.88
C ASP A 117 -9.61 2.61 -5.06
N ILE A 118 -10.52 3.59 -5.15
CA ILE A 118 -11.76 3.65 -4.36
C ILE A 118 -12.66 2.44 -4.62
N ARG A 119 -12.81 2.02 -5.88
CA ARG A 119 -13.68 0.91 -6.27
C ARG A 119 -12.97 -0.42 -6.08
N GLY A 120 -11.71 -0.51 -6.48
CA GLY A 120 -10.88 -1.69 -6.36
C GLY A 120 -10.73 -2.14 -4.91
N ARG A 121 -10.56 -1.22 -3.95
CA ARG A 121 -10.46 -1.59 -2.52
C ARG A 121 -11.75 -2.19 -1.97
N LEU A 122 -12.92 -1.66 -2.34
CA LEU A 122 -14.22 -2.18 -1.89
C LEU A 122 -14.50 -3.56 -2.47
N LYS A 123 -14.32 -3.72 -3.79
CA LYS A 123 -14.47 -5.01 -4.49
C LYS A 123 -13.48 -6.05 -3.93
N THR A 124 -12.23 -5.65 -3.71
CA THR A 124 -11.20 -6.52 -3.13
C THR A 124 -11.58 -6.99 -1.74
N TYR A 125 -12.05 -6.08 -0.88
CA TYR A 125 -12.51 -6.45 0.47
C TYR A 125 -13.66 -7.46 0.43
N GLU A 126 -14.69 -7.19 -0.37
CA GLU A 126 -15.84 -8.08 -0.52
C GLU A 126 -15.42 -9.48 -1.02
N ARG A 127 -14.49 -9.54 -1.97
CA ARG A 127 -14.02 -10.80 -2.54
C ARG A 127 -13.13 -11.59 -1.57
N ILE A 128 -12.28 -10.92 -0.79
CA ILE A 128 -11.51 -11.56 0.28
C ILE A 128 -12.46 -12.19 1.31
N VAL A 129 -13.51 -11.48 1.72
CA VAL A 129 -14.52 -12.01 2.66
C VAL A 129 -15.26 -13.21 2.06
N LYS A 130 -15.55 -13.18 0.77
CA LYS A 130 -16.20 -14.29 0.04
C LYS A 130 -15.26 -15.44 -0.36
N GLY A 131 -13.94 -15.32 -0.12
CA GLY A 131 -12.95 -16.30 -0.56
C GLY A 131 -12.80 -16.42 -2.08
N LEU A 132 -13.12 -15.36 -2.82
CA LEU A 132 -13.01 -15.30 -4.29
C LEU A 132 -11.66 -14.70 -4.71
N ASN A 133 -11.21 -15.02 -5.93
CA ASN A 133 -10.00 -14.43 -6.51
C ASN A 133 -10.11 -12.92 -6.63
N LEU A 134 -8.99 -12.21 -6.50
CA LEU A 134 -8.91 -10.74 -6.61
C LEU A 134 -9.34 -10.25 -8.00
N THR A 135 -9.83 -9.01 -8.07
CA THR A 135 -10.19 -8.33 -9.33
C THR A 135 -9.00 -7.63 -9.96
N GLU A 136 -9.16 -7.25 -11.22
CA GLU A 136 -8.21 -6.35 -11.88
C GLU A 136 -8.15 -4.98 -11.20
N HIS A 137 -6.99 -4.36 -11.27
CA HIS A 137 -6.66 -3.09 -10.62
C HIS A 137 -7.14 -1.92 -11.48
N GLY A 138 -7.73 -0.90 -10.87
CA GLY A 138 -8.14 0.32 -11.56
C GLY A 138 -7.03 1.36 -11.68
N VAL A 139 -7.42 2.55 -12.14
CA VAL A 139 -6.53 3.72 -12.19
C VAL A 139 -6.51 4.42 -10.81
N PRO A 140 -5.33 4.75 -10.26
CA PRO A 140 -5.21 5.49 -9.00
C PRO A 140 -5.93 6.85 -9.02
N GLU A 141 -6.61 7.21 -7.94
CA GLU A 141 -7.25 8.53 -7.82
C GLU A 141 -6.22 9.67 -7.79
N SER A 142 -5.03 9.43 -7.23
CA SER A 142 -3.93 10.42 -7.27
C SER A 142 -3.52 10.78 -8.70
N PHE A 143 -3.58 9.85 -9.66
CA PHE A 143 -3.31 10.15 -11.06
C PHE A 143 -4.43 10.97 -11.70
N ARG A 144 -5.70 10.73 -11.33
CA ARG A 144 -6.84 11.53 -11.77
C ARG A 144 -6.74 12.97 -11.30
N VAL A 145 -6.40 13.16 -10.02
CA VAL A 145 -6.15 14.49 -9.44
C VAL A 145 -5.01 15.18 -10.18
N PHE A 146 -3.91 14.47 -10.46
CA PHE A 146 -2.78 15.00 -11.21
C PHE A 146 -3.18 15.52 -12.61
N VAL A 147 -3.97 14.76 -13.38
CA VAL A 147 -4.45 15.20 -14.70
C VAL A 147 -5.32 16.46 -14.57
N LYS A 148 -6.22 16.51 -13.58
CA LYS A 148 -7.07 17.69 -13.35
C LYS A 148 -6.27 18.91 -12.87
N GLU A 149 -5.19 18.72 -12.13
CA GLU A 149 -4.26 19.80 -11.76
C GLU A 149 -3.54 20.37 -12.99
N LEU A 150 -3.10 19.54 -13.94
CA LEU A 150 -2.53 20.00 -15.21
C LEU A 150 -3.55 20.77 -16.06
N GLN A 151 -4.78 20.28 -16.16
CA GLN A 151 -5.88 20.97 -16.85
C GLN A 151 -6.21 22.31 -16.17
N GLY A 152 -6.14 22.39 -14.85
CA GLY A 152 -6.30 23.62 -14.08
C GLY A 152 -5.22 24.68 -14.36
N LEU A 153 -4.04 24.26 -14.83
CA LEU A 153 -2.98 25.15 -15.31
C LEU A 153 -3.19 25.64 -16.75
N GLY A 154 -4.26 25.19 -17.43
CA GLY A 154 -4.54 25.50 -18.83
C GLY A 154 -3.78 24.62 -19.82
N LEU A 155 -3.26 23.47 -19.38
CA LEU A 155 -2.67 22.47 -20.27
C LEU A 155 -3.76 21.53 -20.78
N ASP A 156 -3.83 21.36 -22.10
CA ASP A 156 -4.72 20.39 -22.72
C ASP A 156 -4.08 19.00 -22.64
N VAL A 157 -4.67 18.12 -21.83
CA VAL A 157 -4.15 16.77 -21.55
C VAL A 157 -5.23 15.77 -21.90
N GLU A 158 -4.94 14.92 -22.89
CA GLU A 158 -5.78 13.82 -23.34
C GLU A 158 -5.01 12.50 -23.22
N ILE A 159 -5.72 11.41 -22.94
CA ILE A 159 -5.14 10.07 -22.85
C ILE A 159 -5.33 9.36 -24.19
N ALA A 160 -4.22 8.87 -24.74
CA ALA A 160 -4.20 8.00 -25.90
C ALA A 160 -4.42 6.55 -25.46
N TYR A 161 -5.46 5.93 -26.00
CA TYR A 161 -5.74 4.51 -25.81
C TYR A 161 -5.17 3.69 -26.98
N GLU A 162 -4.96 2.39 -26.75
CA GLU A 162 -4.39 1.48 -27.77
C GLU A 162 -5.26 1.35 -29.03
N ASP A 163 -6.57 1.62 -28.91
CA ASP A 163 -7.53 1.66 -30.03
C ASP A 163 -7.39 2.91 -30.92
N GLY A 164 -6.41 3.78 -30.62
CA GLY A 164 -6.19 5.04 -31.34
C GLY A 164 -7.19 6.14 -30.99
N SER A 165 -8.08 5.90 -30.01
CA SER A 165 -8.96 6.92 -29.48
C SER A 165 -8.21 7.81 -28.48
N MET A 166 -8.52 9.10 -28.54
CA MET A 166 -8.09 10.09 -27.56
C MET A 166 -9.31 10.50 -26.73
N GLY A 167 -9.16 10.58 -25.43
CA GLY A 167 -10.26 10.99 -24.56
C GLY A 167 -9.78 11.51 -23.21
N GLU A 168 -10.71 12.09 -22.47
CA GLU A 168 -10.48 12.33 -21.05
C GLU A 168 -10.35 10.99 -20.31
N LEU A 169 -9.56 11.00 -19.23
CA LEU A 169 -9.53 9.88 -18.29
C LEU A 169 -10.95 9.67 -17.76
N LEU A 170 -11.61 8.61 -18.24
CA LEU A 170 -12.98 8.30 -17.83
C LEU A 170 -13.03 8.28 -16.31
N MET A 171 -13.86 9.15 -15.73
CA MET A 171 -14.25 8.99 -14.35
C MET A 171 -15.04 7.69 -14.32
N ASP A 172 -14.71 6.77 -13.42
CA ASP A 172 -15.45 5.52 -13.21
C ASP A 172 -16.92 5.72 -12.73
N GLU A 173 -17.49 6.90 -12.94
CA GLU A 173 -18.93 7.11 -12.92
C GLU A 173 -19.44 6.66 -14.30
N ASP A 174 -20.24 5.59 -14.29
CA ASP A 174 -20.92 4.94 -15.42
C ASP A 174 -20.18 3.77 -16.11
N GLU A 175 -20.34 2.56 -15.55
CA GLU A 175 -20.54 1.37 -16.40
C GLU A 175 -22.04 1.20 -16.66
N GLU A 176 -22.60 2.04 -17.54
CA GLU A 176 -23.39 1.48 -18.64
C GLU A 176 -22.59 1.77 -19.91
N PRO A 177 -22.34 0.79 -20.80
CA PRO A 177 -21.70 1.06 -22.07
C PRO A 177 -22.68 1.85 -22.94
N ALA A 178 -22.77 3.16 -22.71
CA ALA A 178 -23.48 4.07 -23.57
C ALA A 178 -22.73 4.12 -24.89
N LEU A 179 -23.37 3.55 -25.92
CA LEU A 179 -23.07 3.76 -27.33
C LEU A 179 -23.16 5.26 -27.65
N LEU A 180 -22.15 6.03 -27.29
CA LEU A 180 -21.93 7.35 -27.84
C LEU A 180 -20.86 7.22 -28.93
N PRO A 181 -21.13 7.71 -30.15
CA PRO A 181 -20.17 7.60 -31.23
C PRO A 181 -18.94 8.43 -30.84
N ARG A 182 -17.81 7.77 -30.61
CA ARG A 182 -16.50 8.40 -30.41
C ARG A 182 -16.11 9.09 -31.72
N VAL A 183 -16.52 10.34 -31.89
CA VAL A 183 -16.15 11.14 -33.06
C VAL A 183 -15.29 12.31 -32.61
N ARG A 184 -13.98 12.15 -32.78
CA ARG A 184 -13.10 13.14 -33.42
C ARG A 184 -11.92 12.40 -34.09
N THR A 185 -12.13 11.88 -35.30
CA THR A 185 -11.00 11.67 -36.21
C THR A 185 -10.48 13.05 -36.60
N HIS A 186 -9.23 13.35 -36.28
CA HIS A 186 -8.60 14.58 -36.75
C HIS A 186 -8.46 14.47 -38.29
N GLU A 187 -9.41 15.04 -39.02
CA GLU A 187 -9.23 15.28 -40.46
C GLU A 187 -7.94 16.08 -40.62
N LYS A 188 -7.02 15.53 -41.43
CA LYS A 188 -5.80 16.21 -41.84
C LYS A 188 -6.23 17.52 -42.50
N ARG A 189 -5.86 18.68 -41.92
CA ARG A 189 -6.05 19.97 -42.59
C ARG A 189 -5.21 19.99 -43.86
N GLU A 190 -5.83 19.70 -45.00
CA GLU A 190 -5.19 19.89 -46.30
C GLU A 190 -5.23 21.37 -46.69
N GLY A 191 -4.06 21.91 -47.05
CA GLY A 191 -3.94 23.20 -47.72
C GLY A 191 -4.53 23.16 -49.14
N PRO A 192 -4.73 24.33 -49.80
CA PRO A 192 -5.57 24.37 -50.99
C PRO A 192 -4.85 23.82 -52.24
N ALA A 193 -5.62 22.98 -52.96
CA ALA A 193 -5.63 22.71 -54.40
C ALA A 193 -4.45 21.96 -55.07
N GLY A 194 -4.75 20.73 -55.49
CA GLY A 194 -4.19 20.03 -56.65
C GLY A 194 -5.25 19.10 -57.25
N ARG A 195 -5.50 19.18 -58.56
CA ARG A 195 -6.56 18.45 -59.29
C ARG A 195 -6.25 16.95 -59.48
N PRO A 196 -7.28 16.11 -59.76
CA PRO A 196 -7.22 14.66 -59.65
C PRO A 196 -6.85 13.96 -60.97
N GLU A 197 -6.19 12.81 -60.90
CA GLU A 197 -6.08 11.85 -62.00
C GLU A 197 -6.06 10.40 -61.48
N GLY A 198 -6.77 9.52 -62.19
CA GLY A 198 -6.53 8.08 -62.20
C GLY A 198 -7.13 7.34 -61.01
N ALA A 199 -8.40 6.92 -61.05
CA ALA A 199 -8.91 5.79 -61.81
C ALA A 199 -8.35 4.44 -61.34
N LEU A 200 -9.31 3.61 -60.93
CA LEU A 200 -9.33 2.16 -61.11
C LEU A 200 -8.45 1.36 -60.14
N ASP A 201 -8.88 0.11 -60.03
CA ASP A 201 -8.38 -0.98 -59.20
C ASP A 201 -8.91 -0.92 -57.76
N ASP A 202 -9.66 -1.88 -57.27
CA ASP A 202 -10.08 -3.16 -57.81
C ASP A 202 -11.12 -3.67 -56.79
N LEU A 203 -12.32 -4.06 -57.22
CA LEU A 203 -12.57 -5.45 -57.56
C LEU A 203 -12.34 -6.38 -56.36
N PHE A 204 -13.45 -6.91 -55.83
CA PHE A 204 -13.54 -8.22 -55.16
C PHE A 204 -12.96 -8.27 -53.72
N HIS A 205 -13.65 -8.70 -52.65
CA HIS A 205 -14.64 -9.75 -52.43
C HIS A 205 -15.41 -9.43 -51.11
N ASP A 206 -16.74 -9.53 -51.09
CA ASP A 206 -17.56 -10.63 -50.53
C ASP A 206 -17.20 -11.07 -49.09
N GLU A 207 -18.03 -10.70 -48.11
CA GLU A 207 -18.31 -11.52 -46.91
C GLU A 207 -19.78 -11.38 -46.44
N VAL A 208 -20.25 -12.47 -45.83
CA VAL A 208 -21.62 -13.00 -45.70
C VAL A 208 -22.35 -12.48 -44.44
N PRO A 209 -23.69 -12.33 -44.39
CA PRO A 209 -24.39 -11.78 -43.23
C PRO A 209 -24.57 -12.80 -42.09
N VAL A 210 -24.55 -12.34 -40.83
CA VAL A 210 -24.93 -13.13 -39.65
C VAL A 210 -26.12 -12.45 -38.96
N GLU A 211 -27.21 -13.22 -38.81
CA GLU A 211 -28.46 -12.82 -38.15
C GLU A 211 -28.31 -12.66 -36.63
N GLU A 212 -29.13 -11.75 -36.10
CA GLU A 212 -29.37 -11.50 -34.68
C GLU A 212 -30.25 -12.59 -34.07
N ASP A 213 -29.93 -13.06 -32.85
CA ASP A 213 -30.95 -13.61 -31.96
C ASP A 213 -30.69 -13.17 -30.52
N ARG A 214 -31.48 -12.19 -30.06
CA ARG A 214 -31.61 -11.77 -28.65
C ARG A 214 -32.94 -12.28 -28.16
N GLY A 215 -32.91 -13.20 -27.19
CA GLY A 215 -34.13 -13.62 -26.52
C GLY A 215 -33.89 -14.41 -25.23
N GLN A 216 -34.41 -13.85 -24.15
CA GLN A 216 -34.86 -14.52 -22.91
C GLN A 216 -33.80 -14.87 -21.86
N LEU A 217 -33.78 -14.06 -20.79
CA LEU A 217 -33.72 -14.53 -19.39
C LEU A 217 -33.94 -13.35 -18.44
N ILE A 218 -35.19 -12.89 -18.30
CA ILE A 218 -35.66 -12.10 -17.15
C ILE A 218 -36.97 -12.74 -16.70
N SER A 219 -36.92 -13.54 -15.63
CA SER A 219 -38.09 -13.82 -14.76
C SER A 219 -37.69 -14.74 -13.60
N VAL A 220 -36.85 -14.28 -12.68
CA VAL A 220 -36.82 -14.84 -11.32
C VAL A 220 -36.55 -13.66 -10.40
N LEU A 221 -37.26 -13.59 -9.29
CA LEU A 221 -37.32 -12.50 -8.28
C LEU A 221 -38.50 -11.55 -8.46
N GLY A 222 -39.70 -12.12 -8.32
CA GLY A 222 -40.82 -11.44 -7.69
C GLY A 222 -41.04 -12.02 -6.29
N GLY A 223 -41.31 -11.14 -5.33
CA GLY A 223 -41.66 -11.43 -3.94
C GLY A 223 -40.49 -11.19 -2.98
N GLU A 224 -40.62 -10.52 -1.84
CA GLU A 224 -41.73 -9.88 -1.11
C GLU A 224 -41.03 -8.88 -0.16
N SER A 225 -41.56 -7.67 -0.03
CA SER A 225 -41.11 -6.67 0.94
C SER A 225 -42.06 -6.67 2.13
N ASP A 226 -41.57 -7.14 3.29
CA ASP A 226 -42.22 -6.91 4.58
C ASP A 226 -41.62 -5.65 5.22
N ASP A 227 -42.47 -4.62 5.33
CA ASP A 227 -42.33 -3.43 6.17
C ASP A 227 -42.54 -3.80 7.66
N ASP A 228 -41.70 -3.27 8.56
CA ASP A 228 -42.14 -2.66 9.84
C ASP A 228 -40.95 -2.00 10.60
N PRO A 229 -41.19 -1.08 11.56
CA PRO A 229 -40.68 0.28 11.49
C PRO A 229 -39.71 0.70 12.61
N GLU A 230 -39.25 1.95 12.49
CA GLU A 230 -38.37 2.74 13.36
C GLU A 230 -38.61 2.59 14.88
N GLU A 231 -37.51 2.51 15.64
CA GLU A 231 -37.49 2.87 17.07
C GLU A 231 -36.25 3.75 17.34
N GLY A 232 -36.51 4.92 17.93
CA GLY A 232 -35.58 6.05 18.01
C GLY A 232 -34.75 6.16 19.30
N ALA A 233 -33.74 7.02 19.16
CA ALA A 233 -33.15 7.96 20.13
C ALA A 233 -32.85 7.50 21.58
N GLU A 234 -31.55 7.26 21.79
CA GLU A 234 -30.65 7.96 22.74
C GLU A 234 -31.07 8.21 24.20
N GLU A 235 -30.27 7.66 25.12
CA GLU A 235 -29.80 8.32 26.36
C GLU A 235 -28.50 9.12 26.10
#